data_AF-A0A5S4V2I7-F1
#
_entry.id   AF-A0A5S4V2I7-F1
#
_cell.length_a   1.000
_cell.length_b   1.000
_cell.length_c   1.000
_cell.angle_alpha   90.00
_cell.angle_beta   90.00
_cell.angle_gamma   90.00
#
_symmetry.space_group_name_H-M   'P 1'
#
loop_
_entity.id
_entity.type
_entity.pdbx_description
1 polymer ?
#
loop_
_entity_poly.entity_id
_entity_poly.type
_entity_poly.pdbx_seq_one_letter_code
_entity_poly.pdbx_strand_id
1 'polypeptide(L)'
;MKKIANPDYFDRYFALEVPSDDIPDSVVDAGYRAIVVGMTDDNVERIASALRHNTRLAVRKLESRFDQTQAPQDADALLLWLAGQMKEVPIGPDLFGPRRSVEGLCVRLYLQLTPTDEAVVRVVDKIAASPAGLSLVSLLTGQARTHSFYGSEADIQARRAAYPAGSARYGTLIAEAFNENGHTKPLDLPDDVWATIWDWREIDLEEARRWLTSQFESHGWNRLDTAARLVTTTAPVGTQQWAISDLDLVATDELMGLDELIHECEQLPRLAPEERIHPRTLATPEARRGYVRTVVDDIVAGRRPRS
;
A
#
# COMPACT_ATOMS: atom_id res chain seq x y z
N MET A 1 -58.05 -1.65 -31.74
CA MET A 1 -56.67 -2.19 -31.72
C MET A 1 -55.71 -1.04 -32.02
N LYS A 2 -55.15 -0.39 -31.00
CA LYS A 2 -54.25 0.78 -31.16
C LYS A 2 -52.82 0.26 -31.35
N LYS A 3 -52.23 0.50 -32.52
CA LYS A 3 -50.78 0.33 -32.72
C LYS A 3 -50.07 1.48 -32.01
N ILE A 4 -49.26 1.15 -31.01
CA ILE A 4 -48.31 2.08 -30.42
C ILE A 4 -47.11 2.10 -31.36
N ALA A 5 -47.04 3.14 -32.20
CA ALA A 5 -45.87 3.45 -33.02
C ALA A 5 -45.35 4.80 -32.53
N ASN A 6 -44.57 4.77 -31.44
CA ASN A 6 -43.75 5.91 -31.06
C ASN A 6 -42.39 5.72 -31.74
N PRO A 7 -42.00 6.54 -32.74
CA PRO A 7 -40.71 6.42 -33.41
C PRO A 7 -39.52 6.51 -32.45
N ASP A 8 -39.66 7.20 -31.31
CA ASP A 8 -38.60 7.32 -30.29
C ASP A 8 -38.40 6.06 -29.43
N TYR A 9 -39.29 5.06 -29.54
CA TYR A 9 -39.16 3.84 -28.72
C TYR A 9 -38.02 2.95 -29.20
N PHE A 10 -37.68 2.99 -30.49
CA PHE A 10 -36.56 2.22 -31.04
C PHE A 10 -35.22 2.94 -30.91
N ASP A 11 -35.19 4.28 -30.95
CA ASP A 11 -33.93 5.04 -30.86
C ASP A 11 -33.24 4.91 -29.50
N ARG A 12 -33.99 4.66 -28.41
CA ARG A 12 -33.39 4.36 -27.09
C ARG A 12 -32.69 3.02 -27.01
N TYR A 13 -33.00 2.08 -27.90
CA TYR A 13 -32.36 0.77 -27.98
C TYR A 13 -31.32 0.68 -29.10
N PHE A 14 -31.30 1.64 -30.03
CA PHE A 14 -30.37 1.70 -31.16
C PHE A 14 -29.37 2.87 -31.12
N ALA A 15 -29.38 3.71 -30.07
CA ALA A 15 -28.22 4.50 -29.69
C ALA A 15 -27.11 3.58 -29.12
N LEU A 16 -26.68 2.63 -29.95
CA LEU A 16 -25.57 1.70 -29.82
C LEU A 16 -24.25 2.40 -30.20
N GLU A 17 -24.14 3.69 -29.91
CA GLU A 17 -22.82 4.31 -29.80
C GLU A 17 -22.26 3.82 -28.48
N VAL A 18 -21.60 2.67 -28.54
CA VAL A 18 -20.57 2.30 -27.57
C VAL A 18 -19.78 3.59 -27.33
N PRO A 19 -19.74 4.12 -26.08
CA PRO A 19 -19.01 5.34 -25.80
C PRO A 19 -17.65 5.23 -26.48
N SER A 20 -17.18 6.27 -27.17
CA SER A 20 -15.90 6.24 -27.92
C SER A 20 -14.73 5.72 -27.08
N ASP A 21 -14.88 5.76 -25.76
CA ASP A 21 -13.91 5.42 -24.73
C ASP A 21 -14.10 4.01 -24.15
N ASP A 22 -14.99 3.18 -24.70
CA ASP A 22 -15.15 1.77 -24.32
C ASP A 22 -14.29 0.84 -25.20
N ILE A 23 -13.71 -0.16 -24.57
CA ILE A 23 -12.88 -1.19 -25.21
C ILE A 23 -13.76 -2.39 -25.59
N PRO A 24 -13.84 -2.83 -26.85
CA PRO A 24 -14.69 -3.96 -27.22
C PRO A 24 -14.35 -5.24 -26.45
N ASP A 25 -15.35 -6.04 -26.09
CA ASP A 25 -15.14 -7.27 -25.32
C ASP A 25 -14.25 -8.29 -26.05
N SER A 26 -14.28 -8.29 -27.39
CA SER A 26 -13.38 -9.11 -28.23
C SER A 26 -11.92 -8.67 -28.14
N VAL A 27 -11.65 -7.38 -27.94
CA VAL A 27 -10.30 -6.84 -27.70
C VAL A 27 -9.84 -7.24 -26.31
N VAL A 28 -10.72 -7.16 -25.30
CA VAL A 28 -10.40 -7.63 -23.95
C VAL A 28 -10.11 -9.14 -23.95
N ASP A 29 -10.89 -9.95 -24.67
CA ASP A 29 -10.65 -11.40 -24.79
C ASP A 29 -9.31 -11.73 -25.42
N ALA A 30 -8.99 -11.07 -26.53
CA ALA A 30 -7.71 -11.26 -27.22
C ALA A 30 -6.54 -10.81 -26.33
N GLY A 31 -6.63 -9.60 -25.76
CA GLY A 31 -5.59 -9.04 -24.92
C GLY A 31 -5.40 -9.81 -23.61
N TYR A 32 -6.47 -10.26 -22.96
CA TYR A 32 -6.38 -11.11 -21.76
C TYR A 32 -5.62 -12.41 -22.06
N ARG A 33 -5.97 -13.10 -23.16
CA ARG A 33 -5.25 -14.32 -23.56
C ARG A 33 -3.79 -14.03 -23.87
N ALA A 34 -3.49 -12.93 -24.55
CA ALA A 34 -2.14 -12.50 -24.83
C ALA A 34 -1.34 -12.23 -23.54
N ILE A 35 -1.93 -11.52 -22.56
CA ILE A 35 -1.34 -11.29 -21.23
C ILE A 35 -1.01 -12.61 -20.54
N VAL A 36 -1.95 -13.55 -20.50
CA VAL A 36 -1.78 -14.85 -19.82
C VAL A 36 -0.61 -15.66 -20.39
N VAL A 37 -0.38 -15.60 -21.70
CA VAL A 37 0.74 -16.29 -22.35
C VAL A 37 2.01 -15.43 -22.44
N GLY A 38 2.02 -14.24 -21.84
CA GLY A 38 3.17 -13.33 -21.81
C GLY A 38 3.47 -12.65 -23.15
N MET A 39 2.50 -12.55 -24.06
CA MET A 39 2.62 -11.85 -25.33
C MET A 39 2.21 -10.37 -25.18
N THR A 40 2.89 -9.51 -25.92
CA THR A 40 2.49 -8.11 -26.10
C THR A 40 1.98 -7.93 -27.53
N ASP A 41 0.76 -7.44 -27.68
CA ASP A 41 0.13 -7.14 -28.97
C ASP A 41 -0.72 -5.86 -28.89
N ASP A 42 -1.32 -5.46 -30.01
CA ASP A 42 -2.16 -4.27 -30.09
C ASP A 42 -3.37 -4.32 -29.13
N ASN A 43 -3.88 -5.51 -28.81
CA ASN A 43 -4.98 -5.65 -27.86
C ASN A 43 -4.51 -5.41 -26.42
N VAL A 44 -3.33 -5.91 -26.05
CA VAL A 44 -2.71 -5.63 -24.75
C VAL A 44 -2.47 -4.13 -24.58
N GLU A 45 -1.93 -3.45 -25.60
CA GLU A 45 -1.70 -2.00 -25.54
C GLU A 45 -3.02 -1.21 -25.44
N ARG A 46 -4.09 -1.68 -26.09
CA ARG A 46 -5.42 -1.07 -25.94
C ARG A 46 -5.97 -1.23 -24.53
N ILE A 47 -5.76 -2.38 -23.88
CA ILE A 47 -6.13 -2.56 -22.46
C ILE A 47 -5.27 -1.66 -21.57
N ALA A 48 -3.96 -1.58 -21.80
CA ALA A 48 -3.06 -0.68 -21.06
C ALA A 48 -3.49 0.79 -21.21
N SER A 49 -3.84 1.22 -22.42
CA SER A 49 -4.40 2.54 -22.69
C SER A 49 -5.72 2.77 -21.93
N ALA A 50 -6.61 1.78 -21.91
CA ALA A 50 -7.84 1.87 -21.12
C ALA A 50 -7.58 1.89 -19.62
N LEU A 51 -6.53 1.25 -19.10
CA LEU A 51 -6.13 1.39 -17.70
C LEU A 51 -5.68 2.82 -17.38
N ARG A 52 -5.15 3.57 -18.34
CA ARG A 52 -4.77 4.99 -18.16
C ARG A 52 -5.97 5.94 -18.21
N HIS A 53 -6.91 5.69 -19.13
CA HIS A 53 -7.98 6.64 -19.44
C HIS A 53 -9.36 6.26 -18.88
N ASN A 54 -9.62 4.96 -18.67
CA ASN A 54 -10.89 4.42 -18.21
C ASN A 54 -10.69 3.21 -17.28
N THR A 55 -9.89 3.40 -16.24
CA THR A 55 -9.34 2.33 -15.39
C THR A 55 -10.40 1.41 -14.81
N ARG A 56 -11.49 1.96 -14.27
CA ARG A 56 -12.56 1.16 -13.65
C ARG A 56 -13.21 0.21 -14.66
N LEU A 57 -13.41 0.66 -15.89
CA LEU A 57 -13.98 -0.17 -16.95
C LEU A 57 -13.01 -1.29 -17.35
N ALA A 58 -11.73 -0.96 -17.56
CA ALA A 58 -10.70 -1.95 -17.88
C ALA A 58 -10.54 -3.00 -16.77
N VAL A 59 -10.45 -2.57 -15.51
CA VAL A 59 -10.38 -3.47 -14.34
C VAL A 59 -11.60 -4.38 -14.29
N ARG A 60 -12.82 -3.84 -14.40
CA ARG A 60 -14.06 -4.64 -14.37
C ARG A 60 -14.10 -5.69 -15.48
N LYS A 61 -13.64 -5.34 -16.69
CA LYS A 61 -13.63 -6.29 -17.82
C LYS A 61 -12.57 -7.37 -17.63
N LEU A 62 -11.37 -7.03 -17.17
CA LEU A 62 -10.32 -8.00 -16.83
C LEU A 62 -10.76 -8.94 -15.71
N GLU A 63 -11.35 -8.38 -14.66
CA GLU A 63 -11.93 -9.14 -13.54
C GLU A 63 -13.02 -10.09 -14.02
N SER A 64 -13.94 -9.61 -14.86
CA SER A 64 -14.98 -10.47 -15.45
C SER A 64 -14.41 -11.60 -16.30
N ARG A 65 -13.25 -11.43 -16.95
CA ARG A 65 -12.60 -12.51 -17.72
C ARG A 65 -11.89 -13.50 -16.82
N PHE A 66 -11.18 -13.01 -15.81
CA PHE A 66 -10.60 -13.86 -14.79
C PHE A 66 -11.68 -14.70 -14.09
N ASP A 67 -12.86 -14.14 -13.83
CA ASP A 67 -13.96 -14.87 -13.18
C ASP A 67 -14.59 -15.96 -14.04
N GLN A 68 -14.40 -15.91 -15.35
CA GLN A 68 -14.85 -16.96 -16.28
C GLN A 68 -13.86 -18.13 -16.33
N THR A 69 -12.56 -17.89 -16.14
CA THR A 69 -11.54 -18.95 -16.20
C THR A 69 -11.19 -19.50 -14.82
N GLN A 70 -11.11 -18.63 -13.82
CA GLN A 70 -10.65 -18.89 -12.45
C GLN A 70 -9.36 -19.72 -12.37
N ALA A 71 -8.52 -19.58 -13.40
CA ALA A 71 -7.34 -20.41 -13.56
C ALA A 71 -6.18 -19.80 -12.77
N PRO A 72 -5.54 -20.52 -11.82
CA PRO A 72 -4.46 -19.97 -11.01
C PRO A 72 -3.27 -19.45 -11.82
N GLN A 73 -2.96 -20.07 -12.95
CA GLN A 73 -1.91 -19.61 -13.87
C GLN A 73 -2.23 -18.26 -14.52
N ASP A 74 -3.51 -17.95 -14.75
CA ASP A 74 -3.91 -16.65 -15.28
C ASP A 74 -3.70 -15.57 -14.21
N ALA A 75 -3.90 -15.92 -12.92
CA ALA A 75 -3.74 -14.99 -11.81
C ALA A 75 -2.31 -14.46 -11.71
N ASP A 76 -1.30 -15.34 -11.84
CA ASP A 76 0.13 -14.97 -11.85
C ASP A 76 0.43 -14.00 -13.00
N ALA A 77 0.13 -14.41 -14.24
CA ALA A 77 0.44 -13.61 -15.43
C ALA A 77 -0.26 -12.24 -15.42
N LEU A 78 -1.55 -12.21 -15.05
CA LEU A 78 -2.32 -10.98 -14.98
C LEU A 78 -1.81 -10.06 -13.86
N LEU A 79 -1.49 -10.62 -12.68
CA LEU A 79 -0.95 -9.85 -11.57
C LEU A 79 0.39 -9.20 -11.93
N LEU A 80 1.31 -9.95 -12.54
CA LEU A 80 2.60 -9.43 -12.97
C LEU A 80 2.45 -8.35 -14.04
N TRP A 81 1.54 -8.55 -15.00
CA TRP A 81 1.26 -7.53 -16.01
C TRP A 81 0.68 -6.25 -15.39
N LEU A 82 -0.31 -6.37 -14.49
CA LEU A 82 -0.89 -5.23 -13.77
C LEU A 82 0.17 -4.48 -12.94
N ALA A 83 1.06 -5.20 -12.25
CA ALA A 83 2.18 -4.59 -11.52
C ALA A 83 3.08 -3.75 -12.45
N GLY A 84 3.32 -4.22 -13.68
CA GLY A 84 4.03 -3.47 -14.71
C GLY A 84 3.31 -2.20 -15.18
N GLN A 85 1.97 -2.18 -15.16
CA GLN A 85 1.17 -1.01 -15.57
C GLN A 85 1.01 0.05 -14.48
N MET A 86 1.35 -0.27 -13.23
CA MET A 86 1.01 0.55 -12.07
C MET A 86 1.44 2.02 -12.20
N LYS A 87 2.66 2.30 -12.68
CA LYS A 87 3.17 3.67 -12.82
C LYS A 87 2.30 4.56 -13.71
N GLU A 88 1.62 3.95 -14.69
CA GLU A 88 0.80 4.64 -15.67
C GLU A 88 -0.65 4.83 -15.21
N VAL A 89 -1.07 4.15 -14.14
CA VAL A 89 -2.43 4.25 -13.60
C VAL A 89 -2.58 5.55 -12.81
N PRO A 90 -3.59 6.40 -13.11
CA PRO A 90 -3.78 7.66 -12.40
C PRO A 90 -4.00 7.48 -10.89
N ILE A 91 -3.30 8.29 -10.09
CA ILE A 91 -3.55 8.41 -8.66
C ILE A 91 -4.74 9.37 -8.48
N GLY A 92 -5.89 8.82 -8.10
CA GLY A 92 -7.10 9.59 -7.80
C GLY A 92 -7.07 10.15 -6.36
N PRO A 93 -7.77 11.26 -6.09
CA PRO A 93 -7.87 11.84 -4.74
C PRO A 93 -8.83 11.08 -3.81
N ASP A 94 -9.64 10.17 -4.36
CA ASP A 94 -10.68 9.43 -3.65
C ASP A 94 -10.23 8.04 -3.19
N LEU A 95 -10.81 7.58 -2.08
CA LEU A 95 -10.59 6.23 -1.52
C LEU A 95 -10.96 5.10 -2.50
N PHE A 96 -11.72 5.41 -3.55
CA PHE A 96 -12.14 4.48 -4.59
C PHE A 96 -11.53 4.79 -5.96
N GLY A 97 -10.40 5.52 -5.98
CA GLY A 97 -9.78 6.01 -7.19
C GLY A 97 -9.30 4.92 -8.15
N PRO A 98 -8.86 5.31 -9.35
CA PRO A 98 -8.40 4.39 -10.40
C PRO A 98 -7.33 3.40 -9.90
N ARG A 99 -6.29 3.92 -9.25
CA ARG A 99 -5.22 3.13 -8.62
C ARG A 99 -5.74 2.09 -7.62
N ARG A 100 -6.67 2.48 -6.75
CA ARG A 100 -7.29 1.57 -5.75
C ARG A 100 -8.07 0.45 -6.41
N SER A 101 -8.68 0.69 -7.57
CA SER A 101 -9.39 -0.35 -8.32
C SER A 101 -8.42 -1.41 -8.87
N VAL A 102 -7.26 -1.00 -9.40
CA VAL A 102 -6.22 -1.92 -9.85
C VAL A 102 -5.61 -2.69 -8.68
N GLU A 103 -5.31 -2.00 -7.57
CA GLU A 103 -4.83 -2.60 -6.33
C GLU A 103 -5.77 -3.67 -5.79
N GLY A 104 -7.08 -3.42 -5.79
CA GLY A 104 -8.09 -4.39 -5.39
C GLY A 104 -8.08 -5.66 -6.25
N LEU A 105 -7.95 -5.50 -7.57
CA LEU A 105 -7.80 -6.64 -8.48
C LEU A 105 -6.48 -7.38 -8.23
N CYS A 106 -5.37 -6.67 -8.02
CA CYS A 106 -4.08 -7.30 -7.69
C CYS A 106 -4.16 -8.14 -6.40
N VAL A 107 -4.77 -7.60 -5.35
CA VAL A 107 -5.01 -8.34 -4.08
C VAL A 107 -5.84 -9.59 -4.33
N ARG A 108 -6.92 -9.46 -5.10
CA ARG A 108 -7.77 -10.59 -5.45
C ARG A 108 -6.98 -11.68 -6.18
N LEU A 109 -6.19 -11.31 -7.19
CA LEU A 109 -5.37 -12.25 -7.97
C LEU A 109 -4.30 -12.92 -7.11
N TYR A 110 -3.62 -12.15 -6.25
CA TYR A 110 -2.62 -12.68 -5.32
C TYR A 110 -3.20 -13.74 -4.39
N LEU A 111 -4.42 -13.51 -3.88
CA LEU A 111 -5.13 -14.46 -3.02
C LEU A 111 -5.64 -15.72 -3.75
N GLN A 112 -5.63 -15.71 -5.09
CA GLN A 112 -5.98 -16.85 -5.94
C GLN A 112 -4.74 -17.59 -6.48
N LEU A 113 -3.53 -17.12 -6.16
CA LEU A 113 -2.32 -17.85 -6.49
C LEU A 113 -2.37 -19.22 -5.82
N THR A 114 -1.87 -20.24 -6.52
CA THR A 114 -1.59 -21.51 -5.87
C THR A 114 -0.57 -21.25 -4.75
N PRO A 115 -0.89 -21.59 -3.49
CA PRO A 115 -0.05 -21.26 -2.34
C PRO A 115 1.14 -22.23 -2.24
N THR A 116 1.91 -22.37 -3.31
CA THR A 116 3.24 -22.98 -3.23
C THR A 116 4.25 -21.88 -2.95
N ASP A 117 5.18 -22.17 -2.04
CA ASP A 117 6.22 -21.22 -1.66
C ASP A 117 6.96 -20.66 -2.88
N GLU A 118 7.29 -21.52 -3.85
CA GLU A 118 7.98 -21.12 -5.08
C GLU A 118 7.17 -20.14 -5.94
N ALA A 119 5.86 -20.36 -6.10
CA ALA A 119 5.03 -19.48 -6.92
C ALA A 119 4.86 -18.11 -6.25
N VAL A 120 4.58 -18.11 -4.94
CA VAL A 120 4.40 -16.89 -4.16
C VAL A 120 5.69 -16.07 -4.11
N VAL A 121 6.83 -16.70 -3.82
CA VAL A 121 8.14 -16.02 -3.78
C VAL A 121 8.50 -15.44 -5.14
N ARG A 122 8.32 -16.20 -6.23
CA ARG A 122 8.55 -15.70 -7.59
C ARG A 122 7.73 -14.46 -7.91
N VAL A 123 6.45 -14.45 -7.55
CA VAL A 123 5.56 -13.31 -7.77
C VAL A 123 6.03 -12.11 -6.95
N VAL A 124 6.35 -12.31 -5.68
CA VAL A 124 6.88 -11.26 -4.78
C VAL A 124 8.14 -10.63 -5.37
N ASP A 125 9.11 -11.45 -5.80
CA ASP A 125 10.36 -10.96 -6.40
C ASP A 125 10.12 -10.14 -7.67
N LYS A 126 9.27 -10.63 -8.57
CA LYS A 126 8.99 -9.94 -9.83
C LYS A 126 8.23 -8.63 -9.62
N ILE A 127 7.29 -8.58 -8.67
CA ILE A 127 6.57 -7.35 -8.34
C ILE A 127 7.50 -6.35 -7.66
N ALA A 128 8.36 -6.79 -6.75
CA ALA A 128 9.34 -5.93 -6.10
C ALA A 128 10.30 -5.28 -7.10
N ALA A 129 10.66 -5.99 -8.17
CA ALA A 129 11.47 -5.46 -9.28
C ALA A 129 10.68 -4.57 -10.28
N SER A 130 9.35 -4.48 -10.14
CA SER A 130 8.51 -3.68 -11.04
C SER A 130 8.47 -2.20 -10.61
N PRO A 131 7.96 -1.28 -11.46
CA PRO A 131 7.75 0.11 -11.06
C PRO A 131 6.80 0.31 -9.86
N ALA A 132 5.93 -0.66 -9.57
CA ALA A 132 5.08 -0.64 -8.38
C ALA A 132 5.87 -0.93 -7.09
N GLY A 133 7.00 -1.64 -7.24
CA GLY A 133 8.00 -1.89 -6.21
C GLY A 133 7.46 -2.54 -4.94
N LEU A 134 8.14 -2.23 -3.84
CA LEU A 134 7.83 -2.73 -2.50
C LEU A 134 6.45 -2.31 -2.00
N SER A 135 5.91 -1.18 -2.47
CA SER A 135 4.60 -0.68 -2.05
C SER A 135 3.44 -1.61 -2.45
N LEU A 136 3.55 -2.26 -3.62
CA LEU A 136 2.54 -3.25 -4.03
C LEU A 136 2.74 -4.56 -3.26
N VAL A 137 3.98 -5.00 -3.03
CA VAL A 137 4.24 -6.20 -2.22
C VAL A 137 3.74 -6.02 -0.77
N SER A 138 3.98 -4.85 -0.16
CA SER A 138 3.39 -4.40 1.11
C SER A 138 1.89 -4.65 1.11
N LEU A 139 1.18 -4.04 0.16
CA LEU A 139 -0.26 -4.19 0.03
C LEU A 139 -0.69 -5.66 -0.07
N LEU A 140 -0.07 -6.44 -0.96
CA LEU A 140 -0.46 -7.83 -1.20
C LEU A 140 -0.25 -8.72 0.03
N THR A 141 0.92 -8.61 0.67
CA THR A 141 1.25 -9.38 1.88
C THR A 141 0.42 -8.93 3.09
N GLY A 142 0.25 -7.62 3.28
CA GLY A 142 -0.60 -7.06 4.32
C GLY A 142 -2.06 -7.50 4.18
N GLN A 143 -2.62 -7.45 2.95
CA GLN A 143 -3.96 -7.94 2.68
C GLN A 143 -4.06 -9.47 2.80
N ALA A 144 -3.04 -10.24 2.41
CA ALA A 144 -3.05 -11.68 2.67
C ALA A 144 -3.18 -12.04 4.16
N ARG A 145 -2.68 -11.15 5.04
CA ARG A 145 -2.77 -11.28 6.49
C ARG A 145 -4.01 -10.67 7.13
N THR A 146 -4.67 -9.73 6.47
CA THR A 146 -5.71 -8.86 7.08
C THR A 146 -7.01 -8.77 6.30
N HIS A 147 -7.06 -9.24 5.04
CA HIS A 147 -8.23 -9.11 4.17
C HIS A 147 -9.38 -10.01 4.65
N SER A 148 -10.06 -9.52 5.68
CA SER A 148 -11.28 -10.06 6.28
C SER A 148 -12.41 -9.07 6.08
N PHE A 149 -12.68 -8.66 4.84
CA PHE A 149 -13.91 -7.91 4.61
C PHE A 149 -15.17 -8.69 5.08
N TYR A 150 -15.10 -10.03 5.26
CA TYR A 150 -16.19 -10.85 5.81
C TYR A 150 -15.77 -12.16 6.55
N GLY A 151 -14.51 -12.32 6.98
CA GLY A 151 -13.99 -13.58 7.54
C GLY A 151 -13.97 -13.63 9.08
N SER A 152 -14.12 -14.82 9.65
CA SER A 152 -13.88 -15.06 11.08
C SER A 152 -12.39 -14.93 11.43
N GLU A 153 -12.04 -14.78 12.71
CA GLU A 153 -10.64 -14.80 13.16
C GLU A 153 -9.91 -16.08 12.69
N ALA A 154 -10.61 -17.21 12.65
CA ALA A 154 -10.06 -18.46 12.14
C ALA A 154 -9.68 -18.38 10.65
N ASP A 155 -10.46 -17.67 9.83
CA ASP A 155 -10.15 -17.46 8.42
C ASP A 155 -8.93 -16.56 8.23
N ILE A 156 -8.77 -15.56 9.10
CA ILE A 156 -7.58 -14.70 9.13
C ILE A 156 -6.34 -15.54 9.47
N GLN A 157 -6.41 -16.37 10.51
CA GLN A 157 -5.28 -17.22 10.91
C GLN A 157 -4.93 -18.26 9.85
N ALA A 158 -5.94 -18.91 9.24
CA ALA A 158 -5.73 -19.87 8.17
C ALA A 158 -5.04 -19.23 6.94
N ARG A 159 -5.39 -17.98 6.61
CA ARG A 159 -4.76 -17.24 5.50
C ARG A 159 -3.34 -16.79 5.84
N ARG A 160 -3.09 -16.31 7.05
CA ARG A 160 -1.72 -16.00 7.51
C ARG A 160 -0.81 -17.22 7.40
N ALA A 161 -1.32 -18.39 7.79
CA ALA A 161 -0.60 -19.65 7.67
C ALA A 161 -0.41 -20.13 6.21
N ALA A 162 -1.17 -19.60 5.24
CA ALA A 162 -1.10 -20.02 3.84
C ALA A 162 -0.01 -19.30 3.02
N TYR A 163 0.51 -18.16 3.49
CA TYR A 163 1.53 -17.37 2.76
C TYR A 163 2.80 -17.06 3.57
N PRO A 164 3.41 -18.03 4.29
CA PRO A 164 4.59 -17.78 5.12
C PRO A 164 5.82 -17.41 4.27
N ALA A 165 6.05 -18.09 3.14
CA ALA A 165 7.20 -17.84 2.28
C ALA A 165 7.16 -16.46 1.61
N GLY A 166 5.97 -16.00 1.20
CA GLY A 166 5.79 -14.65 0.66
C GLY A 166 6.11 -13.57 1.69
N SER A 167 5.65 -13.76 2.93
CA SER A 167 5.94 -12.84 4.04
C SER A 167 7.43 -12.82 4.38
N ALA A 168 8.07 -13.99 4.48
CA ALA A 168 9.50 -14.10 4.76
C ALA A 168 10.36 -13.45 3.65
N ARG A 169 10.01 -13.70 2.38
CA ARG A 169 10.72 -13.06 1.27
C ARG A 169 10.51 -11.55 1.27
N TYR A 170 9.29 -11.08 1.54
CA TYR A 170 9.04 -9.65 1.63
C TYR A 170 9.82 -9.00 2.79
N GLY A 171 9.88 -9.63 3.96
CA GLY A 171 10.75 -9.18 5.06
C GLY A 171 12.22 -9.05 4.64
N THR A 172 12.72 -9.99 3.83
CA THR A 172 14.08 -9.90 3.26
C THR A 172 14.24 -8.70 2.33
N LEU A 173 13.27 -8.46 1.44
CA LEU A 173 13.28 -7.34 0.50
C LEU A 173 13.19 -5.99 1.22
N ILE A 174 12.41 -5.90 2.30
CA ILE A 174 12.36 -4.71 3.14
C ILE A 174 13.73 -4.46 3.77
N ALA A 175 14.35 -5.50 4.35
CA ALA A 175 15.68 -5.39 4.94
C ALA A 175 16.74 -4.95 3.92
N GLU A 176 16.73 -5.51 2.70
CA GLU A 176 17.58 -5.08 1.60
C GLU A 176 17.40 -3.59 1.28
N ALA A 177 16.15 -3.12 1.14
CA ALA A 177 15.84 -1.72 0.84
C ALA A 177 16.26 -0.74 1.95
N PHE A 178 16.08 -1.13 3.21
CA PHE A 178 16.55 -0.34 4.35
C PHE A 178 18.08 -0.33 4.43
N ASN A 179 18.75 -1.45 4.17
CA ASN A 179 20.21 -1.51 4.12
C ASN A 179 20.81 -0.63 3.02
N GLU A 180 20.23 -0.62 1.83
CA GLU A 180 20.62 0.29 0.74
C GLU A 180 20.51 1.77 1.14
N ASN A 181 19.59 2.08 2.06
CA ASN A 181 19.33 3.44 2.54
C ASN A 181 19.86 3.70 3.96
N GLY A 182 20.63 2.80 4.58
CA GLY A 182 21.04 2.92 5.99
C GLY A 182 21.91 4.14 6.29
N HIS A 183 22.60 4.68 5.28
CA HIS A 183 23.38 5.91 5.40
C HIS A 183 22.52 7.19 5.39
N THR A 184 21.25 7.10 4.99
CA THR A 184 20.30 8.23 4.95
C THR A 184 19.67 8.41 6.33
N LYS A 185 19.52 9.66 6.78
CA LYS A 185 18.89 9.94 8.09
C LYS A 185 17.39 9.58 8.07
N PRO A 186 16.77 9.26 9.22
CA PRO A 186 15.38 8.80 9.27
C PRO A 186 14.37 9.72 8.57
N LEU A 187 14.54 11.04 8.75
CA LEU A 187 13.65 12.06 8.19
C LEU A 187 13.89 12.35 6.71
N ASP A 188 15.04 11.93 6.18
CA ASP A 188 15.43 12.10 4.78
C ASP A 188 15.20 10.81 3.95
N LEU A 189 14.78 9.71 4.61
CA LEU A 189 14.46 8.47 3.91
C LEU A 189 13.28 8.66 2.94
N PRO A 190 13.30 8.01 1.77
CA PRO A 190 12.15 7.97 0.87
C PRO A 190 10.87 7.52 1.60
N ASP A 191 9.75 8.22 1.37
CA ASP A 191 8.46 7.94 2.04
C ASP A 191 7.97 6.51 1.77
N ASP A 192 8.21 5.99 0.55
CA ASP A 192 7.84 4.65 0.13
C ASP A 192 8.65 3.56 0.83
N VAL A 193 9.95 3.78 1.06
CA VAL A 193 10.79 2.89 1.87
C VAL A 193 10.33 2.94 3.32
N TRP A 194 10.20 4.13 3.91
CA TRP A 194 9.80 4.25 5.30
C TRP A 194 8.41 3.67 5.57
N ALA A 195 7.45 3.82 4.65
CA ALA A 195 6.12 3.24 4.79
C ALA A 195 6.14 1.71 5.03
N THR A 196 7.18 1.00 4.56
CA THR A 196 7.31 -0.44 4.77
C THR A 196 7.77 -0.84 6.18
N ILE A 197 8.17 0.11 7.04
CA ILE A 197 8.55 -0.19 8.43
C ILE A 197 7.40 -0.82 9.21
N TRP A 198 6.16 -0.42 8.90
CA TRP A 198 4.96 -0.94 9.56
C TRP A 198 4.73 -2.40 9.20
N ASP A 199 4.94 -2.77 7.93
CA ASP A 199 4.86 -4.16 7.51
C ASP A 199 6.03 -4.98 8.05
N TRP A 200 7.23 -4.41 8.12
CA TRP A 200 8.39 -5.08 8.68
C TRP A 200 8.17 -5.42 10.15
N ARG A 201 7.70 -4.44 10.95
CA ARG A 201 7.29 -4.63 12.35
C ARG A 201 6.32 -5.81 12.48
N GLU A 202 5.33 -5.88 11.60
CA GLU A 202 4.32 -6.92 11.64
C GLU A 202 4.83 -8.29 11.18
N ILE A 203 5.78 -8.35 10.24
CA ILE A 203 6.31 -9.59 9.64
C ILE A 203 7.44 -10.19 10.48
N ASP A 204 8.40 -9.35 10.85
CA ASP A 204 9.63 -9.72 11.54
C ASP A 204 10.11 -8.55 12.41
N LEU A 205 9.41 -8.35 13.54
CA LEU A 205 9.74 -7.32 14.52
C LEU A 205 11.20 -7.44 15.02
N GLU A 206 11.69 -8.66 15.20
CA GLU A 206 13.02 -8.88 15.75
C GLU A 206 14.11 -8.36 14.79
N GLU A 207 13.99 -8.67 13.50
CA GLU A 207 14.87 -8.15 12.46
C GLU A 207 14.76 -6.62 12.33
N ALA A 208 13.53 -6.09 12.28
CA ALA A 208 13.31 -4.64 12.20
C ALA A 208 13.98 -3.89 13.38
N ARG A 209 13.81 -4.40 14.60
CA ARG A 209 14.43 -3.85 15.80
C ARG A 209 15.95 -3.97 15.75
N ARG A 210 16.48 -5.14 15.38
CA ARG A 210 17.93 -5.36 15.28
C ARG A 210 18.56 -4.40 14.28
N TRP A 211 17.90 -4.20 13.13
CA TRP A 211 18.31 -3.26 12.12
C TRP A 211 18.31 -1.82 12.66
N LEU A 212 17.20 -1.35 13.26
CA LEU A 212 17.13 0.00 13.85
C LEU A 212 18.20 0.23 14.92
N THR A 213 18.42 -0.74 15.81
CA THR A 213 19.49 -0.67 16.81
C THR A 213 20.86 -0.50 16.17
N SER A 214 21.15 -1.23 15.09
CA SER A 214 22.41 -1.07 14.36
C SER A 214 22.57 0.34 13.78
N GLN A 215 21.49 1.01 13.37
CA GLN A 215 21.54 2.38 12.88
C GLN A 215 21.83 3.39 13.99
N PHE A 216 21.25 3.18 15.19
CA PHE A 216 21.55 4.00 16.37
C PHE A 216 23.02 3.87 16.80
N GLU A 217 23.56 2.65 16.77
CA GLU A 217 24.92 2.37 17.23
C GLU A 217 25.99 2.75 16.22
N SER A 218 25.75 2.50 14.93
CA SER A 218 26.80 2.55 13.89
C SER A 218 26.70 3.76 12.96
N HIS A 219 25.50 4.33 12.81
CA HIS A 219 25.23 5.37 11.81
C HIS A 219 24.76 6.71 12.41
N GLY A 220 24.77 6.83 13.74
CA GLY A 220 24.46 8.08 14.44
C GLY A 220 23.02 8.53 14.26
N TRP A 221 22.12 7.61 13.93
CA TRP A 221 20.69 7.89 14.02
C TRP A 221 20.33 8.20 15.47
N ASN A 222 19.42 9.15 15.68
CA ASN A 222 18.86 9.44 17.01
C ASN A 222 17.41 8.97 17.08
N ARG A 223 16.96 8.54 18.26
CA ARG A 223 15.61 7.98 18.43
C ARG A 223 14.54 9.02 18.22
N LEU A 224 14.80 10.29 18.52
CA LEU A 224 13.85 11.38 18.33
C LEU A 224 13.46 11.55 16.85
N ASP A 225 14.42 11.53 15.92
CA ASP A 225 14.17 11.65 14.48
C ASP A 225 13.46 10.41 13.94
N THR A 226 13.82 9.22 14.42
CA THR A 226 13.13 7.97 14.08
C THR A 226 11.69 7.97 14.57
N ALA A 227 11.45 8.35 15.84
CA ALA A 227 10.11 8.49 16.40
C ALA A 227 9.30 9.57 15.70
N ALA A 228 9.92 10.68 15.28
CA ALA A 228 9.27 11.73 14.50
C ALA A 228 8.78 11.19 13.14
N ARG A 229 9.47 10.20 12.57
CA ARG A 229 9.04 9.53 11.34
C ARG A 229 7.90 8.53 11.57
N LEU A 230 7.76 7.99 12.80
CA LEU A 230 6.61 7.17 13.22
C LEU A 230 5.35 7.99 13.54
N VAL A 231 5.45 9.33 13.65
CA VAL A 231 4.27 10.18 13.83
C VAL A 231 3.34 10.03 12.63
N THR A 232 2.13 9.53 12.90
CA THR A 232 1.08 9.35 11.92
C THR A 232 0.55 10.71 11.45
N THR A 233 0.09 10.76 10.21
CA THR A 233 -0.46 11.98 9.62
C THR A 233 -1.81 11.71 9.01
N THR A 234 -2.66 12.73 8.99
CA THR A 234 -3.98 12.69 8.38
C THR A 234 -4.13 13.88 7.43
N ALA A 235 -4.77 13.64 6.29
CA ALA A 235 -5.18 14.71 5.39
C ALA A 235 -6.71 14.88 5.50
N PRO A 236 -7.21 16.04 5.97
CA PRO A 236 -8.63 16.33 5.93
C PRO A 236 -9.18 16.22 4.50
N VAL A 237 -10.39 15.67 4.37
CA VAL A 237 -11.06 15.51 3.08
C VAL A 237 -11.14 16.86 2.36
N GLY A 238 -10.71 16.89 1.10
CA GLY A 238 -10.70 18.09 0.28
C GLY A 238 -9.47 18.98 0.44
N THR A 239 -8.46 18.55 1.20
CA THR A 239 -7.19 19.28 1.36
C THR A 239 -6.01 18.44 0.89
N GLN A 240 -4.93 19.09 0.45
CA GLN A 240 -3.66 18.44 0.11
C GLN A 240 -2.62 18.54 1.25
N GLN A 241 -2.99 19.13 2.39
CA GLN A 241 -2.09 19.35 3.50
C GLN A 241 -2.23 18.22 4.53
N TRP A 242 -1.11 17.59 4.82
CA TRP A 242 -1.00 16.56 5.86
C TRP A 242 -0.78 17.20 7.21
N ALA A 243 -1.58 16.82 8.18
CA ALA A 243 -1.49 17.28 9.54
C ALA A 243 -1.10 16.14 10.48
N ILE A 244 -0.40 16.47 11.56
CA ILE A 244 -0.04 15.54 12.62
C ILE A 244 -1.31 14.93 13.19
N SER A 245 -1.33 13.61 13.32
CA SER A 245 -2.41 12.88 13.98
C SER A 245 -1.95 12.43 15.35
N ASP A 246 -1.19 11.34 15.42
CA ASP A 246 -0.77 10.74 16.69
C ASP A 246 0.59 10.03 16.59
N LEU A 247 1.19 9.69 17.73
CA LEU A 247 2.38 8.86 17.84
C LEU A 247 1.97 7.47 18.37
N ASP A 248 2.17 6.43 17.57
CA ASP A 248 1.93 5.06 18.03
C ASP A 248 3.00 4.66 19.06
N LEU A 249 2.65 4.81 20.34
CA LEU A 249 3.55 4.50 21.46
C LEU A 249 3.88 3.01 21.54
N VAL A 250 2.96 2.13 21.13
CA VAL A 250 3.21 0.69 21.14
C VAL A 250 4.24 0.35 20.07
N ALA A 251 4.06 0.85 18.85
CA ALA A 251 5.05 0.66 17.79
C ALA A 251 6.40 1.29 18.14
N THR A 252 6.39 2.46 18.76
CA THR A 252 7.61 3.16 19.18
C THR A 252 8.38 2.30 20.20
N ASP A 253 7.69 1.78 21.22
CA ASP A 253 8.30 0.91 22.22
C ASP A 253 8.85 -0.38 21.61
N GLU A 254 8.06 -1.06 20.80
CA GLU A 254 8.45 -2.32 20.16
C GLU A 254 9.68 -2.16 19.23
N LEU A 255 9.75 -1.06 18.47
CA LEU A 255 10.78 -0.84 17.46
C LEU A 255 12.09 -0.28 18.02
N MET A 256 12.05 0.62 19.00
CA MET A 256 13.26 1.32 19.48
C MET A 256 13.38 1.47 21.00
N GLY A 257 12.38 1.02 21.75
CA GLY A 257 12.28 1.18 23.20
C GLY A 257 11.83 2.58 23.61
N LEU A 258 10.69 2.67 24.30
CA LEU A 258 10.12 3.95 24.72
C LEU A 258 10.94 4.57 25.86
N ASP A 259 11.49 3.75 26.76
CA ASP A 259 12.32 4.20 27.87
C ASP A 259 13.62 4.89 27.37
N GLU A 260 14.24 4.34 26.33
CA GLU A 260 15.43 4.91 25.71
C GLU A 260 15.11 6.24 25.01
N LEU A 261 13.97 6.32 24.31
CA LEU A 261 13.51 7.58 23.71
C LEU A 261 13.24 8.64 24.78
N ILE A 262 12.60 8.28 25.89
CA ILE A 262 12.37 9.17 27.02
C ILE A 262 13.71 9.65 27.57
N HIS A 263 14.65 8.75 27.82
CA HIS A 263 15.97 9.08 28.35
C HIS A 263 16.72 10.07 27.44
N GLU A 264 16.72 9.85 26.12
CA GLU A 264 17.31 10.78 25.15
C GLU A 264 16.63 12.16 25.19
N CYS A 265 15.29 12.20 25.26
CA CYS A 265 14.54 13.45 25.30
C CYS A 265 14.72 14.23 26.61
N GLU A 266 14.91 13.56 27.75
CA GLU A 266 15.16 14.21 29.04
C GLU A 266 16.50 14.96 29.09
N GLN A 267 17.46 14.60 28.22
CA GLN A 267 18.71 15.37 28.06
C GLN A 267 18.50 16.70 27.31
N LEU A 268 17.33 16.91 26.71
CA LEU A 268 17.00 18.14 25.99
C LEU A 268 16.26 19.13 26.91
N PRO A 269 16.41 20.46 26.70
CA PRO A 269 15.67 21.45 27.49
C PRO A 269 14.17 21.29 27.31
N ARG A 270 13.39 21.15 28.38
CA ARG A 270 11.92 21.00 28.31
C ARG A 270 11.26 22.08 27.45
N LEU A 271 10.23 21.69 26.71
CA LEU A 271 9.47 22.63 25.89
C LEU A 271 8.66 23.59 26.78
N ALA A 272 8.69 24.88 26.46
CA ALA A 272 7.74 25.83 27.01
C ALA A 272 6.31 25.50 26.52
N PRO A 273 5.25 25.84 27.28
CA PRO A 273 3.86 25.53 26.90
C PRO A 273 3.48 25.98 25.47
N GLU A 274 3.99 27.11 25.01
CA GLU A 274 3.80 27.69 23.69
C GLU A 274 4.56 27.00 22.56
N GLU A 275 5.59 26.21 22.88
CA GLU A 275 6.40 25.45 21.93
C GLU A 275 5.84 24.03 21.71
N ARG A 276 4.83 23.64 22.48
CA ARG A 276 4.21 22.32 22.39
C ARG A 276 3.43 22.19 21.10
N ILE A 277 3.63 21.09 20.39
CA ILE A 277 2.94 20.82 19.13
C ILE A 277 1.69 20.00 19.41
N HIS A 278 0.59 20.37 18.78
CA HIS A 278 -0.70 19.70 18.94
C HIS A 278 -1.10 18.92 17.68
N PRO A 279 -1.98 17.91 17.80
CA PRO A 279 -2.60 17.30 16.64
C PRO A 279 -3.23 18.36 15.73
N ARG A 280 -3.30 18.07 14.43
CA ARG A 280 -3.74 18.96 13.34
C ARG A 280 -2.76 20.08 12.97
N THR A 281 -1.57 20.13 13.56
CA THR A 281 -0.47 20.97 13.07
C THR A 281 0.05 20.42 11.75
N LEU A 282 0.48 21.29 10.82
CA LEU A 282 1.11 20.87 9.56
C LEU A 282 2.29 19.91 9.83
N ALA A 283 2.32 18.77 9.14
CA ALA A 283 3.22 17.66 9.46
C ALA A 283 4.65 17.82 8.88
N THR A 284 5.32 18.93 9.17
CA THR A 284 6.75 19.14 8.84
C THR A 284 7.66 18.27 9.72
N PRO A 285 8.91 17.98 9.31
CA PRO A 285 9.86 17.24 10.14
C PRO A 285 10.04 17.84 11.53
N GLU A 286 10.15 19.16 11.63
CA GLU A 286 10.30 19.90 12.89
C GLU A 286 9.04 19.78 13.76
N ALA A 287 7.86 19.89 13.16
CA ALA A 287 6.61 19.74 13.88
C ALA A 287 6.45 18.30 14.42
N ARG A 288 6.84 17.28 13.66
CA ARG A 288 6.82 15.88 14.12
C ARG A 288 7.78 15.65 15.29
N ARG A 289 9.01 16.17 15.22
CA ARG A 289 9.96 16.16 16.36
C ARG A 289 9.36 16.84 17.59
N GLY A 290 8.81 18.05 17.42
CA GLY A 290 8.18 18.80 18.51
C GLY A 290 6.97 18.06 19.11
N TYR A 291 6.22 17.32 18.29
CA TYR A 291 5.12 16.48 18.73
C TYR A 291 5.60 15.29 19.57
N VAL A 292 6.63 14.55 19.13
CA VAL A 292 7.24 13.48 19.93
C VAL A 292 7.69 13.99 21.29
N ARG A 293 8.39 15.13 21.32
CA ARG A 293 8.82 15.76 22.57
C ARG A 293 7.65 16.16 23.47
N THR A 294 6.58 16.69 22.87
CA THR A 294 5.34 17.03 23.59
C THR A 294 4.71 15.81 24.25
N VAL A 295 4.69 14.67 23.55
CA VAL A 295 4.16 13.40 24.05
C VAL A 295 5.05 12.84 25.16
N VAL A 296 6.37 12.82 24.97
CA VAL A 296 7.33 12.38 26.00
C VAL A 296 7.23 13.22 27.28
N ASP A 297 7.17 14.55 27.16
CA ASP A 297 6.99 15.46 28.30
C ASP A 297 5.66 15.18 29.06
N ASP A 298 4.61 14.76 28.35
CA ASP A 298 3.36 14.33 28.98
C ASP A 298 3.52 13.02 29.74
N ILE A 299 4.17 12.02 29.14
CA ILE A 299 4.45 10.73 29.78
C ILE A 299 5.26 10.92 31.07
N VAL A 300 6.36 11.67 31.01
CA VAL A 300 7.23 11.95 32.18
C VAL A 300 6.48 12.72 33.27
N ALA A 301 5.54 13.60 32.90
CA ALA A 301 4.70 14.32 33.85
C ALA A 301 3.53 13.48 34.42
N GLY A 302 3.40 12.20 34.03
CA GLY A 302 2.28 11.34 34.39
C GLY A 302 0.94 11.79 33.79
N ARG A 303 0.98 12.62 32.75
CA ARG A 303 -0.21 13.05 32.00
C ARG A 303 -0.51 12.01 30.92
N ARG A 304 -1.79 11.67 30.74
CA ARG A 304 -2.18 10.84 29.59
C ARG A 304 -1.88 11.62 28.30
N PRO A 305 -1.16 11.04 27.33
CA PRO A 305 -1.02 11.61 26.00
C PRO A 305 -2.41 11.89 25.43
N ARG A 306 -2.59 13.05 24.81
CA ARG A 306 -3.84 13.37 24.13
C ARG A 306 -3.84 12.68 22.78
N SER A 307 -4.63 11.60 22.65
CA SER A 307 -5.01 10.99 21.38
C SER A 307 -5.92 11.92 20.57
#